data_AF-A0A3D8YG49-F1
#
_entry.id   AF-A0A3D8YG49-F1
#
_cell.length_a   1.000
_cell.length_b   1.000
_cell.length_c   1.000
_cell.angle_alpha   90.00
_cell.angle_beta   90.00
_cell.angle_gamma   90.00
#
_symmetry.space_group_name_H-M   'P 1'
#
loop_
_entity.id
_entity.type
_entity.pdbx_description
1 polymer ?
#
loop_
_entity_poly.entity_id
_entity_poly.type
_entity_poly.pdbx_seq_one_letter_code
_entity_poly.pdbx_strand_id
1 'polypeptide(L)'
;MLNKKIKYIFAAGFALLIGYILYDSFSQPTTSDLKGNFKETAVYRNENNTGPIMRIYVVTVQGNPWEEMQKYGDMMPYTKYGSTKVYFFPENMPAPKKLVPDEPNFETEFNKNCLAVYEKDGSGQVKFVKAPFGSGI
;
A
#
# COMPACT_ATOMS: atom_id res chain seq x y z
N MET A 1 46.95 -4.88 -20.60
CA MET A 1 46.40 -3.79 -19.77
C MET A 1 45.42 -2.99 -20.62
N LEU A 2 44.19 -2.76 -20.14
CA LEU A 2 43.17 -1.99 -20.88
C LEU A 2 43.66 -0.54 -21.11
N ASN A 3 43.45 0.00 -22.31
CA ASN A 3 43.80 1.38 -22.67
C ASN A 3 43.13 2.38 -21.70
N LYS A 4 43.87 3.38 -21.20
CA LYS A 4 43.34 4.42 -20.30
C LYS A 4 42.07 5.08 -20.84
N LYS A 5 41.99 5.31 -22.17
CA LYS A 5 40.77 5.86 -22.80
C LYS A 5 39.56 4.95 -22.64
N ILE A 6 39.74 3.64 -22.81
CA ILE A 6 38.68 2.63 -22.65
C ILE A 6 38.21 2.62 -21.19
N LYS A 7 39.14 2.68 -20.22
CA LYS A 7 38.79 2.75 -18.79
C LYS A 7 37.94 3.98 -18.45
N TYR A 8 38.26 5.16 -19.00
CA TYR A 8 37.47 6.37 -18.78
C TYR A 8 36.08 6.29 -19.40
N ILE A 9 35.94 5.68 -20.58
CA ILE A 9 34.62 5.45 -21.20
C ILE A 9 33.76 4.54 -20.31
N PHE A 10 34.32 3.43 -19.80
CA PHE A 10 33.60 2.56 -18.87
C PHE A 10 33.23 3.26 -17.56
N ALA A 11 34.14 4.05 -16.99
CA ALA A 11 33.87 4.81 -15.78
C ALA A 11 32.76 5.84 -15.99
N ALA A 12 32.77 6.56 -17.11
CA ALA A 12 31.71 7.52 -17.45
C ALA A 12 30.37 6.83 -17.68
N GLY A 13 30.36 5.71 -18.42
CA GLY A 13 29.15 4.91 -18.64
C GLY A 13 28.57 4.37 -17.34
N PHE A 14 29.42 3.89 -16.43
CA PHE A 14 29.00 3.42 -15.12
C PHE A 14 28.43 4.54 -14.24
N ALA A 15 29.06 5.72 -14.25
CA ALA A 15 28.54 6.89 -13.55
C ALA A 15 27.18 7.34 -14.08
N LEU A 16 26.99 7.33 -15.41
CA LEU A 16 25.69 7.61 -16.03
C LEU A 16 24.62 6.59 -15.63
N LEU A 17 24.96 5.30 -15.61
CA LEU A 17 24.04 4.25 -15.18
C LEU A 17 23.62 4.42 -13.72
N ILE A 18 24.57 4.71 -12.81
CA ILE A 18 24.26 5.00 -11.41
C ILE A 18 23.36 6.23 -11.31
N GLY A 19 23.68 7.31 -12.03
CA GLY A 19 22.87 8.52 -12.05
C GLY A 19 21.42 8.25 -12.49
N TYR A 20 21.24 7.42 -13.50
CA TYR A 20 19.91 7.00 -13.97
C TYR A 20 19.15 6.19 -12.91
N ILE A 21 19.79 5.18 -12.29
CA ILE A 21 19.14 4.34 -11.27
C ILE A 21 18.71 5.18 -10.05
N LEU A 22 19.54 6.12 -9.62
CA LEU A 22 19.20 7.03 -8.52
C LEU A 22 18.02 7.93 -8.90
N TYR A 23 18.05 8.55 -10.08
CA TYR A 23 16.95 9.38 -10.57
C TYR A 23 15.63 8.59 -10.65
N ASP A 24 15.66 7.40 -11.22
CA ASP A 24 14.50 6.51 -11.32
C ASP A 24 13.97 6.13 -9.92
N SER A 25 14.85 5.74 -8.99
CA SER A 25 14.46 5.35 -7.63
C SER A 25 13.83 6.49 -6.83
N PHE A 26 14.34 7.71 -6.95
CA PHE A 26 13.84 8.88 -6.22
C PHE A 26 12.62 9.55 -6.87
N SER A 27 12.34 9.26 -8.15
CA SER A 27 11.19 9.82 -8.87
C SER A 27 9.93 8.96 -8.79
N GLN A 28 10.02 7.77 -8.17
CA GLN A 28 8.86 6.92 -7.94
C GLN A 28 7.89 7.58 -6.94
N PRO A 29 6.59 7.64 -7.26
CA PRO A 29 5.60 8.20 -6.36
C PRO A 29 5.49 7.37 -5.09
N THR A 30 5.28 8.04 -3.97
CA THR A 30 5.03 7.46 -2.66
C THR A 30 3.58 7.69 -2.24
N THR A 31 3.11 6.96 -1.22
CA THR A 31 1.75 7.16 -0.69
C THR A 31 1.53 8.56 -0.14
N SER A 32 2.60 9.26 0.25
CA SER A 32 2.58 10.66 0.70
C SER A 32 2.32 11.66 -0.43
N ASP A 33 2.57 11.28 -1.68
CA ASP A 33 2.32 12.13 -2.86
C ASP A 33 0.84 12.10 -3.30
N LEU A 34 0.04 11.21 -2.71
CA LEU A 34 -1.39 11.07 -3.00
C LEU A 34 -2.21 12.16 -2.32
N LYS A 35 -3.29 12.58 -2.98
CA LYS A 35 -4.21 13.57 -2.40
C LYS A 35 -5.12 12.89 -1.38
N GLY A 36 -5.10 13.36 -0.15
CA GLY A 36 -5.94 12.80 0.92
C GLY A 36 -5.27 12.65 2.27
N ASN A 37 -4.01 13.07 2.44
CA ASN A 37 -3.31 13.02 3.73
C ASN A 37 -3.38 11.62 4.37
N PHE A 38 -3.05 10.59 3.59
CA PHE A 38 -3.16 9.20 4.01
C PHE A 38 -2.19 8.92 5.17
N LYS A 39 -2.71 8.32 6.25
CA LYS A 39 -1.91 7.92 7.42
C LYS A 39 -2.23 6.49 7.80
N GLU A 40 -1.24 5.61 7.72
CA GLU A 40 -1.32 4.25 8.24
C GLU A 40 -1.39 4.28 9.78
N THR A 41 -2.45 3.72 10.36
CA THR A 41 -2.69 3.72 11.81
C THR A 41 -2.59 2.34 12.43
N ALA A 42 -2.73 1.27 11.64
CA ALA A 42 -2.53 -0.10 12.09
C ALA A 42 -2.11 -0.99 10.91
N VAL A 43 -1.27 -1.97 11.20
CA VAL A 43 -0.83 -2.99 10.24
C VAL A 43 -0.83 -4.36 10.91
N TYR A 44 -1.28 -5.37 10.17
CA TYR A 44 -1.15 -6.77 10.52
C TYR A 44 -0.50 -7.53 9.38
N ARG A 45 0.39 -8.45 9.74
CA ARG A 45 0.92 -9.48 8.86
C ARG A 45 0.92 -10.80 9.62
N ASN A 46 0.44 -11.87 8.99
CA ASN A 46 0.50 -13.19 9.60
C ASN A 46 1.94 -13.68 9.78
N GLU A 47 2.11 -14.63 10.70
CA GLU A 47 3.40 -15.27 10.98
C GLU A 47 3.87 -16.13 9.79
N ASN A 48 5.18 -16.34 9.69
CA ASN A 48 5.74 -17.17 8.64
C ASN A 48 5.24 -18.62 8.75
N ASN A 49 4.99 -19.27 7.61
CA ASN A 49 4.53 -20.66 7.50
C ASN A 49 3.09 -20.94 8.01
N THR A 50 2.27 -19.90 8.24
CA THR A 50 0.85 -20.05 8.64
C THR A 50 -0.13 -20.01 7.47
N GLY A 51 0.37 -20.14 6.23
CA GLY A 51 -0.40 -20.07 4.99
C GLY A 51 0.08 -18.95 4.06
N PRO A 52 -0.75 -18.58 3.07
CA PRO A 52 -0.54 -17.40 2.23
C PRO A 52 -0.22 -16.15 3.05
N ILE A 53 0.66 -15.27 2.54
CA ILE A 53 0.97 -14.02 3.24
C ILE A 53 -0.29 -13.14 3.24
N MET A 54 -0.77 -12.77 4.41
CA MET A 54 -1.91 -11.86 4.59
C MET A 54 -1.39 -10.55 5.16
N ARG A 55 -1.64 -9.43 4.47
CA ARG A 55 -1.36 -8.08 4.97
C ARG A 55 -2.66 -7.31 5.10
N ILE A 56 -2.89 -6.73 6.26
CA ILE A 56 -4.07 -5.91 6.53
C ILE A 56 -3.60 -4.55 7.04
N TYR A 57 -4.15 -3.50 6.47
CA TYR A 57 -3.81 -2.12 6.80
C TYR A 57 -5.06 -1.33 7.18
N VAL A 58 -4.93 -0.45 8.17
CA VAL A 58 -5.89 0.61 8.46
C VAL A 58 -5.24 1.92 8.10
N VAL A 59 -5.91 2.67 7.24
CA VAL A 59 -5.41 3.95 6.75
C VAL A 59 -6.48 5.00 6.96
N THR A 60 -6.10 6.10 7.59
CA THR A 60 -6.97 7.27 7.71
C THR A 60 -6.74 8.23 6.56
N VAL A 61 -7.78 8.93 6.13
CA VAL A 61 -7.76 9.81 4.96
C VAL A 61 -8.69 11.02 5.16
N GLN A 62 -8.26 12.16 4.65
CA GLN A 62 -9.03 13.41 4.64
C GLN A 62 -10.02 13.41 3.46
N GLY A 63 -11.30 13.64 3.76
CA GLY A 63 -12.37 13.66 2.76
C GLY A 63 -12.64 12.28 2.17
N ASN A 64 -13.02 12.24 0.89
CA ASN A 64 -13.38 11.01 0.19
C ASN A 64 -12.68 10.88 -1.17
N PRO A 65 -11.33 10.92 -1.24
CA PRO A 65 -10.59 10.85 -2.50
C PRO A 65 -10.55 9.40 -3.02
N TRP A 66 -11.68 8.91 -3.54
CA TRP A 66 -11.88 7.51 -3.90
C TRP A 66 -10.83 6.94 -4.86
N GLU A 67 -10.44 7.71 -5.88
CA GLU A 67 -9.41 7.28 -6.83
C GLU A 67 -8.03 7.16 -6.17
N GLU A 68 -7.72 8.08 -5.25
CA GLU A 68 -6.45 8.07 -4.52
C GLU A 68 -6.40 6.94 -3.50
N MET A 69 -7.53 6.56 -2.89
CA MET A 69 -7.61 5.36 -2.06
C MET A 69 -7.28 4.09 -2.86
N GLN A 70 -7.79 3.97 -4.08
CA GLN A 70 -7.46 2.83 -4.94
C GLN A 70 -5.96 2.85 -5.30
N LYS A 71 -5.42 4.01 -5.74
CA LYS A 71 -3.99 4.16 -6.02
C LYS A 71 -3.13 3.81 -4.80
N TYR A 72 -3.52 4.25 -3.60
CA TYR A 72 -2.85 3.90 -2.36
C TYR A 72 -2.76 2.37 -2.22
N GLY A 73 -3.88 1.67 -2.41
CA GLY A 73 -3.93 0.20 -2.37
C GLY A 73 -3.04 -0.46 -3.43
N ASP A 74 -2.98 0.10 -4.64
CA ASP A 74 -2.12 -0.39 -5.73
C ASP A 74 -0.62 -0.25 -5.41
N MET A 75 -0.25 0.72 -4.57
CA MET A 75 1.11 0.97 -4.11
C MET A 75 1.53 0.11 -2.92
N MET A 76 0.59 -0.63 -2.30
CA MET A 76 0.90 -1.43 -1.11
C MET A 76 1.71 -2.70 -1.45
N PRO A 77 2.56 -3.17 -0.51
CA PRO A 77 3.36 -4.37 -0.73
C PRO A 77 2.51 -5.60 -1.06
N TYR A 78 2.76 -6.19 -2.22
CA TYR A 78 2.04 -7.37 -2.71
C TYR A 78 3.01 -8.49 -3.09
N THR A 79 2.57 -9.73 -2.89
CA THR A 79 3.29 -10.94 -3.30
C THR A 79 2.33 -11.88 -3.98
N LYS A 80 2.75 -12.50 -5.09
CA LYS A 80 2.04 -13.65 -5.66
C LYS A 80 1.85 -14.69 -4.55
N TYR A 81 0.67 -15.29 -4.43
CA TYR A 81 0.29 -16.19 -3.33
C TYR A 81 0.05 -15.52 -1.96
N GLY A 82 -0.15 -14.21 -1.90
CA GLY A 82 -0.59 -13.51 -0.70
C GLY A 82 -1.74 -12.54 -0.98
N SER A 83 -2.37 -12.01 0.06
CA SER A 83 -3.38 -10.97 -0.04
C SER A 83 -2.93 -9.69 0.64
N THR A 84 -3.45 -8.58 0.15
CA THR A 84 -3.26 -7.25 0.74
C THR A 84 -4.59 -6.55 0.80
N LYS A 85 -5.03 -6.23 2.02
CA LYS A 85 -6.30 -5.57 2.29
C LYS A 85 -6.04 -4.24 2.98
N VAL A 86 -6.66 -3.17 2.50
CA VAL A 86 -6.55 -1.82 3.07
C VAL A 86 -7.95 -1.32 3.38
N TYR A 87 -8.19 -1.01 4.65
CA TYR A 87 -9.41 -0.37 5.12
C TYR A 87 -9.18 1.12 5.27
N PHE A 88 -10.00 1.93 4.61
CA PHE A 88 -9.92 3.39 4.65
C PHE A 88 -10.94 3.96 5.64
N PHE A 89 -10.49 4.87 6.51
CA PHE A 89 -11.30 5.54 7.53
C PHE A 89 -11.13 7.07 7.45
N PRO A 90 -12.12 7.87 7.88
CA PRO A 90 -11.96 9.32 7.95
C PRO A 90 -10.92 9.70 8.99
N GLU A 91 -10.04 10.66 8.66
CA GLU A 91 -9.02 11.18 9.59
C GLU A 91 -9.62 11.73 10.90
N ASN A 92 -10.82 12.28 10.83
CA ASN A 92 -11.49 12.91 11.98
C ASN A 92 -12.44 11.96 12.73
N MET A 93 -12.39 10.65 12.47
CA MET A 93 -13.23 9.65 13.13
C MET A 93 -12.39 8.52 13.75
N PRO A 94 -12.91 7.80 14.76
CA PRO A 94 -12.23 6.63 15.31
C PRO A 94 -11.98 5.57 14.24
N ALA A 95 -10.75 5.06 14.21
CA ALA A 95 -10.29 3.97 13.37
C ALA A 95 -9.66 2.85 14.23
N PRO A 96 -9.71 1.59 13.76
CA PRO A 96 -9.13 0.47 14.50
C PRO A 96 -7.62 0.65 14.72
N LYS A 97 -7.15 0.28 15.91
CA LYS A 97 -5.71 0.22 16.26
C LYS A 97 -5.17 -1.19 16.39
N LYS A 98 -6.07 -2.17 16.45
CA LYS A 98 -5.75 -3.60 16.52
C LYS A 98 -6.42 -4.29 15.36
N LEU A 99 -5.69 -5.23 14.78
CA LEU A 99 -6.09 -6.00 13.62
C LEU A 99 -5.96 -7.48 13.94
N VAL A 100 -6.88 -8.28 13.39
CA VAL A 100 -6.93 -9.74 13.53
C VAL A 100 -7.09 -10.38 12.15
N PRO A 101 -6.65 -11.63 11.95
CA PRO A 101 -6.78 -12.31 10.66
C PRO A 101 -8.24 -12.66 10.30
N ASP A 102 -9.11 -12.84 11.29
CA ASP A 102 -10.52 -13.18 11.09
C ASP A 102 -11.33 -11.97 10.62
N GLU A 103 -12.27 -12.16 9.69
CA GLU A 103 -13.13 -11.08 9.20
C GLU A 103 -14.10 -10.58 10.29
N PRO A 104 -14.36 -9.25 10.41
CA PRO A 104 -13.99 -8.16 9.49
C PRO A 104 -12.59 -7.56 9.73
N ASN A 105 -11.66 -8.29 10.35
CA ASN A 105 -10.28 -7.93 10.66
C ASN A 105 -10.08 -6.91 11.79
N PHE A 106 -11.16 -6.42 12.39
CA PHE A 106 -11.16 -5.52 13.55
C PHE A 106 -12.52 -5.56 14.26
N GLU A 107 -12.63 -4.81 15.36
CA GLU A 107 -13.85 -4.68 16.17
C GLU A 107 -15.01 -4.06 15.34
N THR A 108 -16.17 -4.71 15.35
CA THR A 108 -17.32 -4.36 14.49
C THR A 108 -17.86 -2.94 14.73
N GLU A 109 -17.55 -2.32 15.86
CA GLU A 109 -17.92 -0.93 16.18
C GLU A 109 -17.36 0.10 15.17
N PHE A 110 -16.26 -0.25 14.48
CA PHE A 110 -15.65 0.59 13.46
C PHE A 110 -16.29 0.44 12.09
N ASN A 111 -17.12 -0.58 11.84
CA ASN A 111 -17.71 -0.85 10.52
C ASN A 111 -18.43 0.37 9.95
N LYS A 112 -19.16 1.12 10.80
CA LYS A 112 -19.90 2.35 10.43
C LYS A 112 -19.01 3.48 9.91
N ASN A 113 -17.72 3.48 10.26
CA ASN A 113 -16.77 4.51 9.86
C ASN A 113 -15.92 4.06 8.66
N CYS A 114 -16.02 2.81 8.21
CA CYS A 114 -15.20 2.34 7.10
C CYS A 114 -15.69 2.93 5.77
N LEU A 115 -14.87 3.78 5.15
CA LEU A 115 -15.19 4.46 3.89
C LEU A 115 -15.09 3.51 2.70
N ALA A 116 -14.01 2.74 2.64
CA ALA A 116 -13.76 1.81 1.55
C ALA A 116 -12.83 0.68 1.98
N VAL A 117 -12.89 -0.41 1.22
CA VAL A 117 -11.95 -1.52 1.27
C VAL A 117 -11.32 -1.69 -0.09
N TYR A 118 -9.99 -1.67 -0.12
CA TYR A 118 -9.21 -2.20 -1.22
C TYR A 118 -8.73 -3.60 -0.84
N GLU A 119 -8.81 -4.54 -1.77
CA GLU A 119 -8.23 -5.87 -1.62
C GLU A 119 -7.55 -6.28 -2.92
N LYS A 120 -6.32 -6.78 -2.80
CA LYS A 120 -5.60 -7.46 -3.87
C LYS A 120 -5.31 -8.89 -3.44
N ASP A 121 -5.84 -9.85 -4.18
CA ASP A 121 -5.70 -11.26 -3.86
C ASP A 121 -4.42 -11.88 -4.46
N GLY A 122 -4.16 -13.15 -4.14
CA GLY A 122 -2.95 -13.87 -4.58
C GLY A 122 -2.86 -14.13 -6.09
N SER A 123 -3.95 -13.91 -6.85
CA SER A 123 -3.95 -13.91 -8.31
C SER A 123 -3.60 -12.54 -8.89
N GLY A 124 -3.58 -11.51 -8.05
CA GLY A 124 -3.36 -10.12 -8.43
C GLY A 124 -4.65 -9.38 -8.77
N GLN A 125 -5.82 -10.02 -8.60
CA GLN A 125 -7.10 -9.38 -8.84
C GLN A 125 -7.35 -8.32 -7.77
N VAL A 126 -7.77 -7.13 -8.22
CA VAL A 126 -8.07 -5.99 -7.37
C VAL A 126 -9.58 -5.84 -7.22
N LYS A 127 -10.04 -5.64 -5.99
CA LYS A 127 -11.40 -5.29 -5.63
C LYS A 127 -11.38 -4.02 -4.78
N PHE A 128 -12.13 -3.00 -5.21
CA PHE A 128 -12.32 -1.77 -4.46
C PHE A 128 -13.80 -1.55 -4.17
N VAL A 129 -14.19 -1.59 -2.89
CA VAL A 129 -15.58 -1.49 -2.44
C VAL A 129 -15.73 -0.23 -1.60
N LYS A 130 -16.64 0.66 -2.01
CA LYS A 130 -17.04 1.83 -1.23
C LYS A 130 -18.16 1.44 -0.26
N ALA A 131 -18.13 1.98 0.96
CA ALA A 131 -19.09 1.68 2.03
C ALA A 131 -19.33 0.15 2.24
N PRO A 132 -18.26 -0.63 2.48
CA PRO A 132 -18.30 -2.10 2.40
C PRO A 132 -19.22 -2.78 3.41
N PHE A 133 -19.55 -2.11 4.52
CA PHE A 133 -20.41 -2.67 5.56
C PHE A 133 -21.85 -2.15 5.52
N GLY A 134 -22.18 -1.28 4.57
CA GLY A 134 -23.47 -0.59 4.50
C GLY A 134 -23.69 0.34 5.69
N SER A 135 -24.41 1.44 5.46
CA SER A 135 -25.05 2.15 6.57
C SER A 135 -26.10 1.20 7.15
N GLY A 136 -25.82 0.59 8.30
CA GLY A 136 -26.87 0.04 9.15
C GLY A 136 -27.80 1.18 9.55
N ILE A 137 -28.87 1.35 8.79
CA ILE A 137 -30.11 1.96 9.27
C ILE A 137 -30.97 0.79 9.74
#